data_AF-A0A699QFW9-F1
#
_entry.id   AF-A0A699QFW9-F1
#
_cell.length_a   1.000
_cell.length_b   1.000
_cell.length_c   1.000
_cell.angle_alpha   90.00
_cell.angle_beta   90.00
_cell.angle_gamma   90.00
#
_symmetry.space_group_name_H-M   'P 1'
#
loop_
_entity.id
_entity.type
_entity.pdbx_description
1 polymer ?
#
loop_
_entity_poly.entity_id
_entity_poly.type
_entity_poly.pdbx_seq_one_letter_code
_entity_poly.pdbx_strand_id
1 'polypeptide(L)'
;MPPKRNSASAASASDAPAMNQAAIRQLVVDSVATALETQAATIANADNDNRNPKPREAPVARKRSYKEFMSCQPFNFKGSEGAIGLIRWFERTKSMFSCSNYTEDCKVKFATGTLTEEALSWWNSFAQPIG
;
A
#
# COMPACT_ATOMS: atom_id res chain seq x y z
N MET A 1 9.68 57.57 44.02
CA MET A 1 10.60 56.59 43.41
C MET A 1 10.63 55.34 44.27
N PRO A 2 10.56 54.15 43.66
CA PRO A 2 11.38 53.01 44.08
C PRO A 2 12.23 52.46 42.92
N PRO A 3 13.31 51.70 43.21
CA PRO A 3 14.35 51.38 42.23
C PRO A 3 14.17 50.04 41.51
N LYS A 4 14.83 50.02 40.35
CA LYS A 4 15.11 48.95 39.39
C LYS A 4 15.58 47.64 40.05
N ARG A 5 14.99 46.50 39.66
CA ARG A 5 15.62 45.17 39.77
C ARG A 5 15.57 44.45 38.43
N ASN A 6 16.71 44.53 37.79
CA ASN A 6 17.25 43.76 36.70
C ASN A 6 17.58 42.35 37.21
N SER A 7 16.91 41.35 36.66
CA SER A 7 17.29 39.94 36.77
C SER A 7 17.32 39.35 35.37
N ALA A 8 18.45 39.55 34.69
CA ALA A 8 18.87 38.66 33.62
C ALA A 8 19.27 37.35 34.29
N SER A 9 18.41 36.33 34.20
CA SER A 9 18.80 34.96 34.51
C SER A 9 19.11 34.26 33.19
N ALA A 10 20.37 33.88 33.05
CA ALA A 10 20.99 33.30 31.88
C ALA A 10 20.21 32.09 31.35
N ALA A 11 20.08 32.04 30.03
CA ALA A 11 19.77 30.84 29.28
C ALA A 11 20.81 29.76 29.63
N SER A 12 20.38 28.72 30.32
CA SER A 12 21.09 27.44 30.33
C SER A 12 20.48 26.59 29.22
N ALA A 13 21.00 26.77 28.01
CA ALA A 13 20.75 25.85 26.92
C ALA A 13 21.39 24.52 27.29
N SER A 14 20.55 23.55 27.63
CA SER A 14 20.95 22.15 27.69
C SER A 14 21.15 21.68 26.26
N ASP A 15 22.40 21.59 25.81
CA ASP A 15 22.81 20.93 24.57
C ASP A 15 22.60 19.41 24.70
N ALA A 16 21.34 18.98 24.78
CA ALA A 16 20.98 17.65 24.32
C ALA A 16 20.85 17.75 22.80
N PRO A 17 21.45 16.85 22.00
CA PRO A 17 21.29 16.88 20.56
C PRO A 17 19.79 16.75 20.28
N ALA A 18 19.16 17.85 19.87
CA ALA A 18 17.79 17.82 19.42
C ALA A 18 17.78 16.82 18.27
N MET A 19 17.16 15.64 18.46
CA MET A 19 16.94 14.67 17.40
C MET A 19 16.19 15.40 16.31
N ASN A 20 16.95 15.83 15.30
CA ASN A 20 16.41 16.60 14.22
C ASN A 20 15.61 15.66 13.32
N GLN A 21 14.69 16.24 12.57
CA GLN A 21 13.81 15.49 11.69
C GLN A 21 14.60 14.65 10.66
N ALA A 22 15.83 15.05 10.32
CA ALA A 22 16.70 14.29 9.43
C ALA A 22 17.22 13.00 10.09
N ALA A 23 17.61 13.03 11.37
CA ALA A 23 18.04 11.86 12.12
C ALA A 23 16.89 10.83 12.26
N ILE A 24 15.66 11.29 12.47
CA ILE A 24 14.48 10.42 12.51
C ILE A 24 14.23 9.78 11.15
N ARG A 25 14.32 10.56 10.06
CA ARG A 25 14.17 10.02 8.69
C ARG A 25 15.26 9.00 8.37
N GLN A 26 16.50 9.27 8.80
CA GLN A 26 17.63 8.38 8.56
C GLN A 26 17.43 7.04 9.29
N LEU A 27 17.00 7.08 10.55
CA LEU A 27 16.73 5.87 11.33
C LEU A 27 15.61 5.01 10.70
N VAL A 28 14.59 5.65 10.13
CA VAL A 28 13.54 4.93 9.37
C VAL A 28 14.11 4.30 8.10
N VAL A 29 14.95 5.01 7.34
CA VAL A 29 15.60 4.46 6.14
C VAL A 29 16.49 3.27 6.48
N ASP A 30 17.32 3.40 7.52
CA ASP A 30 18.27 2.36 7.93
C ASP A 30 17.54 1.10 8.45
N SER A 31 16.45 1.28 9.21
CA SER A 31 15.63 0.16 9.68
C SER A 31 14.91 -0.59 8.54
N VAL A 32 14.39 0.14 7.54
CA VAL A 32 13.78 -0.47 6.34
C VAL A 32 14.82 -1.20 5.50
N ALA A 33 16.00 -0.62 5.29
CA ALA A 33 17.10 -1.26 4.57
C ALA A 33 17.55 -2.55 5.28
N THR A 34 17.71 -2.52 6.60
CA THR A 34 18.09 -3.68 7.41
C THR A 34 17.04 -4.79 7.35
N ALA A 35 15.76 -4.44 7.37
CA ALA A 35 14.66 -5.40 7.26
C ALA A 35 14.61 -6.08 5.89
N LEU A 36 14.87 -5.32 4.81
CA LEU A 36 14.94 -5.85 3.44
C LEU A 36 16.12 -6.81 3.26
N GLU A 37 17.30 -6.46 3.75
CA GLU A 37 18.48 -7.34 3.72
C GLU A 37 18.25 -8.64 4.52
N THR A 38 17.63 -8.52 5.70
CA THR A 38 17.29 -9.69 6.53
C THR A 38 16.27 -10.59 5.84
N GLN A 39 15.28 -10.01 5.15
CA GLN A 39 14.30 -10.76 4.37
C GLN A 39 14.97 -11.47 3.17
N ALA A 40 15.88 -10.80 2.46
CA ALA A 40 16.62 -11.39 1.34
C ALA A 40 17.52 -12.56 1.78
N ALA A 41 18.22 -12.43 2.90
CA ALA A 41 19.03 -13.50 3.48
C ALA A 41 18.18 -14.69 3.96
N THR A 42 16.98 -14.44 4.49
CA THR A 42 16.04 -15.49 4.90
C THR A 42 15.49 -16.27 3.70
N ILE A 43 15.21 -15.59 2.58
CA ILE A 43 14.79 -16.23 1.32
C ILE A 43 15.92 -17.07 0.73
N ALA A 44 17.18 -16.58 0.78
CA ALA A 44 18.34 -17.34 0.30
C ALA A 44 18.65 -18.59 1.14
N ASN A 45 18.39 -18.56 2.45
CA ASN A 45 18.61 -19.71 3.34
C ASN A 45 17.48 -20.76 3.30
N ALA A 46 16.30 -20.42 2.77
CA ALA A 46 15.18 -21.37 2.63
C ALA A 46 15.36 -22.37 1.46
N ASP A 47 16.38 -22.16 0.61
CA ASP A 47 16.62 -22.97 -0.60
C ASP A 47 17.55 -24.18 -0.35
N ASN A 48 17.94 -24.43 0.91
CA ASN A 48 18.84 -25.53 1.28
C ASN A 48 18.17 -26.67 2.05
N ASP A 49 16.85 -26.84 1.96
CA ASP A 49 16.22 -28.07 2.46
C ASP A 49 16.06 -29.08 1.32
N ASN A 50 17.00 -30.02 1.31
CA ASN A 50 17.03 -31.26 0.53
C ASN A 50 15.62 -31.83 0.28
N ARG A 51 15.06 -31.55 -0.89
CA ARG A 51 13.92 -32.29 -1.44
C ARG A 51 14.02 -32.32 -2.96
N ASN A 52 14.50 -33.47 -3.45
CA ASN A 52 14.13 -34.13 -4.70
C ASN A 52 13.63 -33.21 -5.84
N PRO A 53 14.38 -33.05 -6.96
CA PRO A 53 13.98 -32.17 -8.05
C PRO A 53 12.89 -32.84 -8.90
N LYS A 54 11.71 -33.03 -8.32
CA LYS A 54 10.51 -33.13 -9.14
C LYS A 54 10.28 -31.73 -9.70
N PRO A 55 10.07 -31.54 -11.01
CA PRO A 55 9.68 -30.26 -11.56
C PRO A 55 8.38 -29.84 -10.85
N ARG A 56 8.50 -29.04 -9.80
CA ARG A 56 7.40 -28.25 -9.28
C ARG A 56 7.19 -27.23 -10.37
N GLU A 57 6.29 -27.55 -11.28
CA GLU A 57 5.62 -26.56 -12.10
C GLU A 57 5.33 -25.38 -11.15
N ALA A 58 6.03 -24.26 -11.37
CA ALA A 58 5.70 -23.01 -10.70
C ALA A 58 4.18 -22.90 -10.75
N PRO A 59 3.46 -22.62 -9.65
CA PRO A 59 2.00 -22.61 -9.67
C PRO A 59 1.61 -21.65 -10.78
N VAL A 60 1.20 -22.22 -11.92
CA VAL A 60 0.86 -21.48 -13.12
C VAL A 60 -0.19 -20.53 -12.61
N ALA A 61 0.07 -19.23 -12.70
CA ALA A 61 -0.84 -18.20 -12.24
C ALA A 61 -2.16 -18.44 -12.98
N ARG A 62 -3.05 -19.22 -12.36
CA ARG A 62 -4.29 -19.66 -12.96
C ARG A 62 -5.09 -18.38 -13.05
N LYS A 63 -5.20 -17.85 -14.27
CA LYS A 63 -5.93 -16.62 -14.55
C LYS A 63 -7.35 -16.83 -14.06
N ARG A 64 -7.63 -16.38 -12.84
CA ARG A 64 -8.95 -16.47 -12.22
C ARG A 64 -9.93 -15.74 -13.13
N SER A 65 -11.08 -16.35 -13.36
CA SER A 65 -12.07 -15.83 -14.30
C SER A 65 -12.88 -14.68 -13.70
N TYR A 66 -13.45 -13.83 -14.55
CA TYR A 66 -14.40 -12.79 -14.11
C TYR A 66 -15.59 -13.39 -13.35
N LYS A 67 -16.04 -14.59 -13.75
CA LYS A 67 -17.12 -15.31 -13.06
C LYS A 67 -16.78 -15.63 -11.61
N GLU A 68 -15.54 -16.07 -11.35
CA GLU A 68 -15.07 -16.34 -9.99
C GLU A 68 -15.00 -15.04 -9.17
N PHE A 69 -14.54 -13.95 -9.77
CA PHE A 69 -14.56 -12.63 -9.13
C PHE A 69 -15.97 -12.19 -8.75
N MET A 70 -16.94 -12.29 -9.68
CA MET A 70 -18.34 -11.91 -9.42
C MET A 70 -19.01 -12.83 -8.40
N SER A 71 -18.61 -14.10 -8.32
CA SER A 71 -19.14 -15.04 -7.32
C SER A 71 -18.80 -14.64 -5.88
N CYS A 72 -17.73 -13.86 -5.68
CA CYS A 72 -17.37 -13.29 -4.38
C CYS A 72 -18.21 -12.06 -3.99
N GLN A 73 -19.20 -11.69 -4.81
CA GLN A 73 -20.07 -10.53 -4.61
C GLN A 73 -19.26 -9.25 -4.34
N PRO A 74 -18.57 -8.74 -5.37
CA PRO A 74 -17.77 -7.54 -5.22
C PRO A 74 -18.63 -6.36 -4.82
N PHE A 75 -18.03 -5.46 -4.05
CA PHE A 75 -18.69 -4.24 -3.63
C PHE A 75 -18.73 -3.26 -4.80
N ASN A 76 -19.93 -2.78 -5.16
CA ASN A 76 -20.10 -1.81 -6.25
C ASN A 76 -19.88 -0.38 -5.74
N PHE A 77 -19.41 0.50 -6.63
CA PHE A 77 -19.25 1.93 -6.36
C PHE A 77 -20.06 2.74 -7.37
N LYS A 78 -20.94 3.61 -6.89
CA LYS A 78 -21.82 4.43 -7.74
C LYS A 78 -21.21 5.77 -8.11
N GLY A 79 -20.31 6.29 -7.26
CA GLY A 79 -19.68 7.60 -7.43
C GLY A 79 -20.24 8.67 -6.49
N SER A 80 -21.46 8.47 -5.98
CA SER A 80 -22.16 9.43 -5.11
C SER A 80 -21.81 9.28 -3.62
N GLU A 81 -21.10 8.22 -3.23
CA GLU A 81 -20.74 7.92 -1.84
C GLU A 81 -19.57 8.78 -1.31
N GLY A 82 -18.97 9.62 -2.15
CA GLY A 82 -17.88 10.52 -1.79
C GLY A 82 -16.57 9.83 -1.42
N ALA A 83 -15.65 10.57 -0.79
CA ALA A 83 -14.30 10.09 -0.47
C ALA A 83 -14.30 8.85 0.45
N ILE A 84 -15.22 8.80 1.42
CA ILE A 84 -15.35 7.66 2.34
C ILE A 84 -15.78 6.40 1.58
N GLY A 85 -16.77 6.53 0.69
CA GLY A 85 -17.21 5.42 -0.16
C GLY A 85 -16.10 4.92 -1.09
N LEU A 86 -15.34 5.86 -1.67
CA LEU A 86 -14.20 5.54 -2.53
C LEU A 86 -13.11 4.76 -1.77
N ILE A 87 -12.71 5.21 -0.58
CA ILE A 87 -11.71 4.52 0.26
C ILE A 87 -12.19 3.10 0.57
N ARG A 88 -13.44 2.97 1.02
CA ARG A 88 -14.02 1.67 1.37
C ARG A 88 -14.07 0.71 0.18
N TRP A 89 -14.45 1.21 -1.00
CA TRP A 89 -14.43 0.42 -2.24
C TRP A 89 -13.00 -0.04 -2.59
N PHE A 90 -12.02 0.86 -2.47
CA PHE A 90 -10.61 0.55 -2.74
C PHE A 90 -10.06 -0.53 -1.80
N GLU A 91 -10.30 -0.41 -0.49
CA GLU A 91 -9.86 -1.38 0.51
C GLU A 91 -10.50 -2.76 0.29
N ARG A 92 -11.82 -2.79 0.02
CA ARG A 92 -12.56 -4.02 -0.27
C ARG A 92 -12.00 -4.72 -1.52
N THR A 93 -11.80 -3.96 -2.59
CA THR A 93 -11.27 -4.46 -3.86
C THR A 93 -9.84 -4.99 -3.70
N LYS A 94 -8.98 -4.26 -2.97
CA LYS A 94 -7.63 -4.73 -2.62
C LYS A 94 -7.68 -6.04 -1.84
N SER A 95 -8.54 -6.15 -0.84
CA SER A 95 -8.71 -7.38 -0.05
C SER A 95 -9.15 -8.58 -0.91
N MET A 96 -10.07 -8.37 -1.85
CA MET A 96 -10.48 -9.41 -2.82
C MET A 96 -9.33 -9.85 -3.71
N PHE A 97 -8.45 -8.94 -4.12
CA PHE A 97 -7.26 -9.29 -4.90
C PHE A 97 -6.13 -9.89 -4.06
N SER A 98 -6.04 -9.58 -2.77
CA SER A 98 -5.01 -10.18 -1.90
C SER A 98 -5.25 -11.67 -1.64
N CYS A 99 -6.50 -12.13 -1.63
CA CYS A 99 -6.81 -13.55 -1.40
C CYS A 99 -6.61 -14.44 -2.64
N SER A 100 -6.26 -13.86 -3.78
CA SER A 100 -6.20 -14.59 -5.06
C SER A 100 -5.15 -14.01 -6.00
N ASN A 101 -4.34 -14.87 -6.59
CA ASN A 101 -3.24 -14.47 -7.49
C ASN A 101 -3.76 -13.96 -8.86
N TYR A 102 -4.47 -12.82 -8.90
CA TYR A 102 -4.87 -12.15 -10.14
C TYR A 102 -3.68 -11.40 -10.78
N THR A 103 -3.58 -11.44 -12.11
CA THR A 103 -2.65 -10.60 -12.86
C THR A 103 -3.11 -9.13 -12.83
N GLU A 104 -2.19 -8.18 -13.01
CA GLU A 104 -2.51 -6.75 -12.95
C GLU A 104 -3.56 -6.34 -14.01
N ASP A 105 -3.47 -6.89 -15.22
CA ASP A 105 -4.48 -6.72 -16.28
C ASP A 105 -5.89 -7.20 -15.85
N CYS A 106 -5.96 -8.31 -15.10
CA CYS A 106 -7.23 -8.80 -14.56
C CYS A 106 -7.77 -7.91 -13.44
N LYS A 107 -6.91 -7.39 -12.57
CA LYS A 107 -7.34 -6.55 -11.44
C LYS A 107 -8.05 -5.30 -11.93
N VAL A 108 -7.47 -4.58 -12.89
CA VAL A 108 -8.08 -3.37 -13.45
C VAL A 108 -9.41 -3.71 -14.11
N LYS A 109 -9.43 -4.68 -15.03
CA LYS A 109 -10.66 -5.09 -15.75
C LYS A 109 -11.78 -5.53 -14.82
N PHE A 110 -11.46 -6.23 -13.74
CA PHE A 110 -12.45 -6.74 -12.79
C PHE A 110 -12.95 -5.65 -11.85
N ALA A 111 -12.05 -4.79 -11.35
CA ALA A 111 -12.41 -3.64 -10.52
C ALA A 111 -13.33 -2.68 -11.29
N THR A 112 -13.04 -2.39 -12.56
CA THR A 112 -13.88 -1.53 -13.40
C THR A 112 -15.27 -2.11 -13.63
N GLY A 113 -15.42 -3.44 -13.60
CA GLY A 113 -16.71 -4.12 -13.67
C GLY A 113 -17.61 -3.93 -12.44
N THR A 114 -17.09 -3.31 -11.37
CA THR A 114 -17.84 -2.98 -10.13
C THR A 114 -18.27 -1.52 -10.08
N LEU A 115 -17.86 -0.71 -11.06
CA LEU A 115 -18.30 0.67 -11.17
C LEU A 115 -19.71 0.71 -11.74
N THR A 116 -20.55 1.57 -11.18
CA THR A 116 -21.94 1.74 -11.57
C THR A 116 -22.27 3.23 -11.67
N GLU A 117 -23.38 3.57 -12.34
CA GLU A 117 -23.93 4.94 -12.39
C GLU A 117 -22.90 6.01 -12.81
N GLU A 118 -22.65 7.00 -11.95
CA GLU A 118 -21.76 8.14 -12.22
C GLU A 118 -20.31 7.69 -12.37
N ALA A 119 -19.86 6.75 -11.53
CA ALA A 119 -18.50 6.22 -11.59
C ALA A 119 -18.24 5.46 -12.89
N LEU A 120 -19.22 4.68 -13.38
CA LEU A 120 -19.12 4.01 -14.67
C LEU A 120 -19.10 5.00 -15.83
N SER A 121 -19.92 6.04 -15.75
CA SER A 121 -19.98 7.09 -16.77
C SER A 121 -18.64 7.85 -16.87
N TRP A 122 -18.03 8.18 -15.73
CA TRP A 122 -16.71 8.78 -15.65
C TRP A 122 -15.61 7.87 -16.20
N TRP A 123 -15.62 6.59 -15.84
CA TRP A 123 -14.64 5.63 -16.36
C TRP A 123 -14.71 5.50 -17.88
N ASN A 124 -15.91 5.44 -18.44
CA ASN A 124 -16.12 5.31 -19.88
C ASN A 124 -15.68 6.55 -20.67
N SER A 125 -15.77 7.76 -20.10
CA SER A 125 -15.25 8.97 -20.76
C SER A 125 -13.72 9.03 -20.71
N PHE A 126 -13.09 8.54 -19.64
CA PHE A 126 -11.64 8.48 -19.51
C PHE A 126 -10.99 7.38 -20.37
N ALA A 127 -11.65 6.23 -20.49
CA ALA A 127 -11.11 5.06 -21.20
C ALA A 127 -11.18 5.17 -22.74
N GLN A 128 -11.76 6.24 -23.28
CA GLN A 128 -11.73 6.46 -24.74
C GLN A 128 -10.32 6.84 -25.20
N PRO A 129 -9.83 6.27 -26.31
CA PRO A 129 -8.61 6.76 -26.94
C PRO A 129 -8.82 8.24 -27.29
N ILE A 130 -7.96 9.11 -26.78
CA ILE A 130 -7.87 10.49 -27.26
C ILE A 130 -7.38 10.38 -28.70
N GLY A 131 -8.28 10.66 -29.66
CA GLY A 131 -7.98 10.68 -31.08
C GLY A 131 -6.99 11.76 -31.47
#